data_AF-Q0RVD2-F1
#
_entry.id   AF-Q0RVD2-F1
#
_cell.length_a   1.000
_cell.length_b   1.000
_cell.length_c   1.000
_cell.angle_alpha   90.00
_cell.angle_beta   90.00
_cell.angle_gamma   90.00
#
_symmetry.space_group_name_H-M   'P 1'
#
loop_
_entity.id
_entity.type
_entity.pdbx_description
1 polymer ?
#
loop_
_entity_poly.entity_id
_entity_poly.type
_entity_poly.pdbx_seq_one_letter_code
_entity_poly.pdbx_strand_id
1 'polypeptide(L)'
;MTRFPSAAHLVSWAKFCPQTHQSAGKSMSKGRGKGNPWLAGTLGRIAFANSRADTFLGTRYRRLARRRGKQKAIVATGNSVLTVVYHLLSDPDAEFCDLGPGYYESRINKHRRARDLATQLQALTGQHIAIRDGKAVITDTAA
;
A
#
# COMPACT_ATOMS: atom_id res chain seq x y z
N MET A 1 -9.86 17.51 -16.54
CA MET A 1 -10.66 16.26 -16.61
C MET A 1 -12.13 16.55 -16.26
N THR A 2 -13.03 16.63 -17.25
CA THR A 2 -14.46 16.98 -17.04
C THR A 2 -15.40 15.77 -16.98
N ARG A 3 -14.95 14.59 -17.42
CA ARG A 3 -15.78 13.37 -17.50
C ARG A 3 -16.04 12.69 -16.15
N PHE A 4 -15.15 12.88 -15.18
CA PHE A 4 -15.27 12.27 -13.85
C PHE A 4 -15.24 13.37 -12.77
N PRO A 5 -16.25 13.45 -11.88
CA PRO A 5 -16.29 14.47 -10.83
C PRO A 5 -15.17 14.35 -9.78
N SER A 6 -14.60 13.15 -9.61
CA SER A 6 -13.45 12.94 -8.72
C SER A 6 -12.63 11.73 -9.13
N ALA A 7 -11.42 11.61 -8.59
CA ALA A 7 -10.56 10.44 -8.79
C ALA A 7 -11.26 9.13 -8.37
N ALA A 8 -12.07 9.16 -7.31
CA ALA A 8 -12.84 8.02 -6.86
C ALA A 8 -13.85 7.53 -7.90
N HIS A 9 -14.45 8.43 -8.68
CA HIS A 9 -15.34 8.07 -9.78
C HIS A 9 -14.58 7.37 -10.91
N LEU A 10 -13.40 7.86 -11.29
CA LEU A 10 -12.54 7.20 -12.29
C LEU A 10 -12.16 5.79 -11.83
N VAL A 11 -11.72 5.66 -10.58
CA VAL A 11 -11.33 4.36 -9.99
C VAL A 11 -12.51 3.39 -9.93
N SER A 12 -13.69 3.88 -9.54
CA SER A 12 -14.93 3.09 -9.48
C SER A 12 -15.37 2.61 -10.86
N TRP A 13 -15.30 3.50 -11.86
CA TRP A 13 -15.59 3.19 -13.26
C TRP A 13 -14.62 2.13 -13.81
N ALA A 14 -13.32 2.28 -13.53
CA ALA A 14 -12.29 1.30 -13.91
C ALA A 14 -12.40 -0.03 -13.14
N LYS A 15 -13.26 -0.10 -12.13
CA LYS A 15 -13.41 -1.22 -11.19
C LYS A 15 -12.16 -1.49 -10.36
N PHE A 16 -11.27 -0.54 -10.09
CA PHE A 16 -10.10 -0.73 -9.20
C PHE A 16 -10.37 -0.39 -7.73
N CYS A 17 -11.64 -0.32 -7.34
CA CYS A 17 -12.10 -0.20 -5.95
C CYS A 17 -12.59 -1.54 -5.38
N PRO A 18 -12.58 -1.71 -4.05
CA PRO A 18 -13.31 -2.80 -3.42
C PRO A 18 -14.80 -2.67 -3.73
N GLN A 19 -15.48 -3.81 -3.94
CA GLN A 19 -16.92 -3.84 -4.12
C GLN A 19 -17.59 -4.37 -2.86
N THR A 20 -18.65 -3.69 -2.44
CA THR A 20 -19.53 -4.18 -1.38
C THR A 20 -20.67 -4.95 -2.03
N HIS A 21 -20.83 -6.22 -1.68
CA HIS A 21 -21.93 -7.06 -2.15
C HIS A 21 -22.73 -7.54 -0.95
N GLN A 22 -23.90 -6.93 -0.72
CA GLN A 22 -24.81 -7.28 0.37
C GLN A 22 -26.14 -7.72 -0.21
N SER A 23 -26.74 -8.76 0.36
CA SER A 23 -28.13 -9.15 0.09
C SER A 23 -28.78 -9.53 1.40
N ALA A 24 -30.00 -9.05 1.66
CA ALA A 24 -30.76 -9.30 2.89
C ALA A 24 -29.93 -9.14 4.19
N GLY A 25 -29.12 -8.07 4.27
CA GLY A 25 -28.26 -7.79 5.43
C GLY A 25 -27.01 -8.67 5.57
N LYS A 26 -26.75 -9.59 4.63
CA LYS A 26 -25.59 -10.49 4.66
C LYS A 26 -24.52 -10.04 3.68
N SER A 27 -23.27 -10.04 4.18
CA SER A 27 -22.09 -9.71 3.37
C SER A 27 -21.61 -10.91 2.59
N MET A 28 -21.68 -10.79 1.26
CA MET A 28 -21.18 -11.81 0.35
C MET A 28 -19.76 -11.46 -0.07
N SER A 29 -18.85 -12.43 0.05
CA SER A 29 -17.50 -12.29 -0.48
C SER A 29 -17.56 -12.20 -2.00
N LYS A 30 -17.25 -11.03 -2.55
CA LYS A 30 -17.09 -10.84 -4.00
C LYS A 30 -15.73 -10.25 -4.28
N GLY A 31 -15.11 -10.75 -5.33
CA GLY A 31 -13.89 -10.15 -5.87
C GLY A 31 -14.16 -8.76 -6.45
N ARG A 32 -13.12 -8.19 -7.05
CA ARG A 32 -13.24 -6.95 -7.82
C ARG A 32 -14.15 -7.16 -9.03
N GLY A 33 -14.88 -6.09 -9.41
CA GLY A 33 -15.69 -6.09 -10.63
C GLY A 33 -14.87 -6.24 -11.90
N LYS A 34 -15.54 -6.61 -13.00
CA LYS A 34 -14.95 -6.64 -14.33
C LYS A 34 -15.05 -5.24 -14.95
N GLY A 35 -13.93 -4.53 -15.02
CA GLY A 35 -13.80 -3.24 -15.72
C GLY A 35 -13.35 -3.45 -17.16
N ASN A 36 -12.90 -2.39 -17.81
CA ASN A 36 -12.31 -2.48 -19.15
C ASN A 36 -11.05 -3.39 -19.12
N PRO A 37 -11.01 -4.51 -19.87
CA PRO A 37 -9.88 -5.45 -19.85
C PRO A 37 -8.54 -4.84 -20.27
N TRP A 38 -8.56 -3.91 -21.24
CA TRP A 38 -7.36 -3.25 -21.75
C TRP A 38 -6.75 -2.32 -20.71
N LEU A 39 -7.59 -1.55 -20.02
CA LEU A 39 -7.17 -0.71 -18.90
C LEU A 39 -6.63 -1.57 -17.75
N ALA A 40 -7.31 -2.68 -17.43
CA ALA A 40 -6.88 -3.59 -16.38
C ALA A 40 -5.51 -4.23 -16.68
N GLY A 41 -5.28 -4.66 -17.93
CA GLY A 41 -3.99 -5.18 -18.38
C GLY A 41 -2.88 -4.13 -18.30
N THR A 42 -3.17 -2.91 -18.73
CA THR A 42 -2.22 -1.78 -18.67
C THR A 42 -1.83 -1.44 -17.24
N LEU A 43 -2.81 -1.29 -16.34
CA LEU A 43 -2.55 -1.05 -14.91
C LEU A 43 -1.81 -2.22 -14.26
N GLY A 44 -2.06 -3.46 -14.69
CA GLY A 44 -1.29 -4.64 -14.28
C GLY A 44 0.18 -4.51 -14.63
N ARG A 45 0.50 -4.11 -15.88
CA ARG A 45 1.87 -3.87 -16.34
C ARG A 45 2.54 -2.72 -15.58
N ILE A 46 1.83 -1.62 -15.36
CA ILE A 46 2.33 -0.48 -14.57
C ILE A 46 2.64 -0.92 -13.14
N ALA A 47 1.73 -1.64 -12.48
CA ALA A 47 1.96 -2.16 -11.13
C ALA A 47 3.15 -3.12 -11.07
N PHE A 48 3.32 -3.96 -12.09
CA PHE A 48 4.48 -4.84 -12.20
C PHE A 48 5.80 -4.06 -12.36
N ALA A 49 5.83 -3.04 -13.23
CA ALA A 49 7.00 -2.17 -13.37
C ALA A 49 7.34 -1.47 -12.04
N ASN A 50 6.33 -0.89 -11.39
CA ASN A 50 6.48 -0.25 -10.07
C ASN A 50 6.99 -1.22 -9.00
N SER A 51 6.60 -2.49 -9.05
CA SER A 51 7.03 -3.47 -8.03
C SER A 51 8.54 -3.65 -7.93
N ARG A 52 9.26 -3.39 -9.03
CA ARG A 52 10.71 -3.49 -9.16
C ARG A 52 11.42 -2.16 -8.95
N ALA A 53 10.69 -1.04 -9.04
CA ALA A 53 11.24 0.29 -8.88
C ALA A 53 11.36 0.68 -7.40
N ASP A 54 12.33 1.55 -7.11
CA ASP A 54 12.53 2.10 -5.76
C ASP A 54 11.78 3.42 -5.58
N THR A 55 10.45 3.35 -5.74
CA THR A 55 9.54 4.50 -5.67
C THR A 55 8.52 4.33 -4.55
N PHE A 56 7.78 5.40 -4.23
CA PHE A 56 6.67 5.34 -3.28
C PHE A 56 5.63 4.27 -3.65
N LEU A 57 5.26 4.20 -4.92
CA LEU A 57 4.28 3.21 -5.43
C LEU A 57 4.86 1.79 -5.41
N GLY A 58 6.15 1.63 -5.69
CA GLY A 58 6.84 0.34 -5.57
C GLY A 58 6.86 -0.19 -4.14
N THR A 59 7.22 0.65 -3.17
CA THR A 59 7.17 0.29 -1.74
C THR A 59 5.74 -0.01 -1.30
N ARG A 60 4.75 0.77 -1.76
CA ARG A 60 3.32 0.48 -1.50
C ARG A 60 2.93 -0.91 -2.00
N TYR A 61 3.29 -1.25 -3.23
CA TYR A 61 3.02 -2.56 -3.82
C TYR A 61 3.64 -3.68 -2.99
N ARG A 62 4.95 -3.61 -2.70
CA ARG A 62 5.67 -4.66 -1.95
C ARG A 62 5.05 -4.89 -0.57
N ARG A 63 4.70 -3.81 0.15
CA ARG A 63 4.03 -3.90 1.46
C ARG A 63 2.66 -4.57 1.37
N LEU A 64 1.86 -4.25 0.36
CA LEU A 64 0.54 -4.85 0.17
C LEU A 64 0.64 -6.31 -0.30
N ALA A 65 1.61 -6.62 -1.17
CA ALA A 65 1.83 -7.98 -1.66
C ALA A 65 2.19 -8.92 -0.51
N ARG A 66 3.07 -8.49 0.39
CA ARG A 66 3.44 -9.25 1.60
C ARG A 66 2.28 -9.45 2.56
N ARG A 67 1.39 -8.46 2.72
CA ARG A 67 0.30 -8.52 3.71
C ARG A 67 -0.99 -9.16 3.19
N ARG A 68 -1.29 -9.05 1.90
CA ARG A 68 -2.61 -9.37 1.32
C ARG A 68 -2.52 -10.23 0.04
N GLY A 69 -1.32 -10.51 -0.46
CA GLY A 69 -1.08 -11.26 -1.69
C GLY A 69 -0.94 -10.38 -2.93
N LYS A 70 -0.24 -10.91 -3.94
CA LYS A 70 0.15 -10.19 -5.17
C LYS A 70 -1.05 -9.59 -5.92
N GLN A 71 -2.12 -10.37 -6.10
CA GLN A 71 -3.30 -9.92 -6.86
C GLN A 71 -3.96 -8.69 -6.22
N LYS A 72 -4.11 -8.68 -4.88
CA LYS A 72 -4.69 -7.53 -4.15
C LYS A 72 -3.76 -6.31 -4.21
N ALA A 73 -2.45 -6.54 -4.20
CA ALA A 73 -1.47 -5.47 -4.33
C ALA A 73 -1.52 -4.79 -5.70
N ILE A 74 -1.68 -5.55 -6.79
CA ILE A 74 -1.86 -4.99 -8.14
C ILE A 74 -3.07 -4.06 -8.17
N VAL A 75 -4.21 -4.51 -7.63
CA VAL A 75 -5.45 -3.72 -7.63
C VAL A 75 -5.29 -2.44 -6.81
N ALA A 76 -4.74 -2.54 -5.60
CA ALA A 76 -4.55 -1.37 -4.75
C ALA A 76 -3.51 -0.38 -5.31
N THR A 77 -2.49 -0.88 -6.02
CA THR A 77 -1.50 -0.02 -6.70
C THR A 77 -2.11 0.64 -7.92
N GLY A 78 -2.88 -0.09 -8.74
CA GLY A 78 -3.61 0.45 -9.88
C GLY A 78 -4.63 1.53 -9.48
N ASN A 79 -5.28 1.38 -8.32
CA ASN A 79 -6.11 2.42 -7.72
C ASN A 79 -5.31 3.70 -7.47
N SER A 80 -4.14 3.59 -6.83
CA SER A 80 -3.26 4.75 -6.59
C SER A 80 -2.75 5.39 -7.89
N VAL A 81 -2.41 4.59 -8.89
CA VAL A 81 -2.01 5.08 -10.23
C VAL A 81 -3.14 5.86 -10.89
N LEU A 82 -4.37 5.33 -10.87
CA LEU A 82 -5.53 6.03 -11.43
C LEU A 82 -5.82 7.35 -10.71
N THR A 83 -5.61 7.41 -9.39
CA THR A 83 -5.73 8.66 -8.64
C THR A 83 -4.70 9.69 -9.08
N VAL A 84 -3.44 9.28 -9.25
CA VAL A 84 -2.39 10.17 -9.77
C VAL A 84 -2.74 10.65 -11.18
N VAL A 85 -3.10 9.75 -12.09
CA VAL A 85 -3.50 10.08 -13.47
C VAL A 85 -4.70 11.04 -13.49
N TYR A 86 -5.68 10.86 -12.61
CA TYR A 86 -6.80 11.79 -12.51
C TYR A 86 -6.33 13.22 -12.21
N HIS A 87 -5.44 13.40 -11.23
CA HIS A 87 -4.96 14.73 -10.86
C HIS A 87 -4.11 15.35 -11.98
N LEU A 88 -3.19 14.58 -12.57
CA LEU A 88 -2.36 15.05 -13.71
C LEU A 88 -3.19 15.44 -14.94
N LEU A 89 -4.34 14.80 -15.17
CA LEU A 89 -5.25 15.15 -16.26
C LEU A 89 -6.31 16.18 -15.87
N SER A 90 -6.42 16.50 -14.58
CA SER A 90 -7.38 17.49 -14.07
C SER A 90 -6.80 18.88 -14.05
N ASP A 91 -5.52 18.98 -13.75
CA ASP A 91 -4.79 20.22 -13.56
C ASP A 91 -3.55 20.23 -14.49
N PRO A 92 -3.48 21.14 -15.48
CA PRO A 92 -2.34 21.25 -16.39
C PRO A 92 -1.01 21.54 -15.70
N ASP A 93 -1.04 22.18 -14.53
CA ASP A 93 0.16 22.56 -13.77
C ASP A 93 0.57 21.48 -12.77
N ALA A 94 -0.20 20.39 -12.66
CA ALA A 94 0.11 19.31 -11.73
C ALA A 94 1.30 18.47 -12.21
N GLU A 95 2.33 18.39 -11.37
CA GLU A 95 3.47 17.52 -11.57
C GLU A 95 3.44 16.31 -10.61
N PHE A 96 3.87 15.15 -11.11
CA PHE A 96 4.03 13.97 -10.25
C PHE A 96 5.38 14.00 -9.56
N CYS A 97 5.37 14.29 -8.26
CA CYS A 97 6.54 14.16 -7.39
C CYS A 97 6.51 12.81 -6.67
N ASP A 98 7.50 11.95 -6.93
CA ASP A 98 7.62 10.70 -6.18
C ASP A 98 8.06 10.99 -4.73
N LEU A 99 7.31 10.46 -3.76
CA LEU A 99 7.58 10.63 -2.34
C LEU A 99 8.78 9.80 -1.85
N GLY A 100 9.35 8.99 -2.74
CA GLY A 100 10.47 8.11 -2.46
C GLY A 100 10.08 6.82 -1.73
N PRO A 101 11.00 5.85 -1.70
CA PRO A 101 10.77 4.53 -1.13
C PRO A 101 10.65 4.56 0.40
N GLY A 102 11.31 5.51 1.06
CA GLY A 102 11.32 5.68 2.52
C GLY A 102 10.05 6.30 3.12
N TYR A 103 9.12 6.79 2.30
CA TYR A 103 7.91 7.50 2.76
C TYR A 103 7.09 6.69 3.79
N TYR A 104 7.00 5.37 3.59
CA TYR A 104 6.25 4.53 4.52
C TYR A 104 7.02 4.16 5.78
N GLU A 105 8.35 4.18 5.76
CA GLU A 105 9.17 3.85 6.92
C GLU A 105 9.13 4.97 7.94
N SER A 106 9.20 6.22 7.50
CA SER A 106 9.07 7.41 8.36
C SER A 106 7.69 7.54 9.02
N ARG A 107 6.65 6.98 8.38
CA ARG A 107 5.25 7.01 8.82
C ARG A 107 4.78 5.71 9.49
N ILE A 108 5.55 4.62 9.41
CA ILE A 108 5.29 3.44 10.25
C ILE A 108 5.48 3.90 11.69
N ASN A 109 4.50 3.57 12.54
CA ASN A 109 4.52 3.91 13.95
C ASN A 109 5.91 3.58 14.52
N LYS A 110 6.72 4.60 14.83
CA LYS A 110 8.14 4.45 15.19
C LYS A 110 8.29 3.40 16.29
N HIS A 111 7.34 3.35 17.22
CA HIS A 111 7.25 2.34 18.27
C HIS A 111 7.11 0.91 17.75
N ARG A 112 6.33 0.66 16.68
CA ARG A 112 6.24 -0.67 16.07
C ARG A 112 7.57 -1.05 15.43
N ARG A 113 8.20 -0.16 14.65
CA ARG A 113 9.48 -0.45 14.01
C ARG A 113 10.58 -0.73 15.04
N ALA A 114 10.59 0.05 16.11
CA ALA A 114 11.53 -0.11 17.21
C ALA A 114 11.32 -1.48 17.90
N ARG A 115 10.07 -1.89 18.17
CA ARG A 115 9.78 -3.24 18.70
C ARG A 115 10.22 -4.35 17.74
N ASP A 116 9.94 -4.22 16.44
CA ASP A 116 10.35 -5.22 15.44
C ASP A 116 11.88 -5.39 15.42
N LEU A 117 12.64 -4.30 15.53
CA LEU A 117 14.11 -4.32 15.62
C LEU A 117 14.60 -4.96 16.92
N ALA A 118 13.95 -4.67 18.05
CA ALA A 118 14.27 -5.29 19.34
C ALA A 118 14.06 -6.82 19.28
N THR A 119 12.96 -7.29 18.68
CA THR A 119 12.71 -8.72 18.47
C THR A 119 13.74 -9.37 17.55
N GLN A 120 14.17 -8.69 16.49
CA GLN A 120 15.21 -9.19 15.59
C GLN A 120 16.57 -9.30 16.29
N LEU A 121 16.95 -8.28 17.08
CA LEU A 121 18.19 -8.30 17.84
C LEU A 121 18.15 -9.39 18.93
N GLN A 122 17.02 -9.56 19.62
CA GLN A 122 16.85 -10.64 20.59
C GLN A 122 17.00 -12.02 19.95
N ALA A 123 16.44 -12.23 18.74
CA ALA A 123 16.59 -13.49 18.03
C ALA A 123 18.04 -13.80 17.62
N LEU A 124 18.85 -12.76 17.36
CA LEU A 124 20.27 -12.92 16.98
C LEU A 124 21.20 -13.05 18.19
N THR A 125 20.90 -12.35 19.28
CA THR A 125 21.79 -12.23 20.44
C THR A 125 21.38 -13.12 21.61
N GLY A 126 20.15 -13.63 21.63
CA GLY A 126 19.57 -14.36 22.76
C GLY A 126 19.19 -13.47 23.96
N GLN A 127 19.53 -12.18 23.92
CA GLN A 127 19.28 -11.24 25.01
C GLN A 127 17.91 -10.57 24.86
N HIS A 128 17.14 -10.47 25.95
CA HIS A 128 15.83 -9.82 25.90
C HIS A 128 16.01 -8.30 25.80
N ILE A 129 15.58 -7.71 24.68
CA ILE A 129 15.71 -6.27 24.41
C ILE A 129 14.33 -5.63 24.48
N ALA A 130 14.15 -4.68 25.39
CA ALA A 130 12.91 -3.92 25.54
C ALA A 130 13.14 -2.45 25.20
N ILE A 131 12.10 -1.78 24.69
CA ILE A 131 12.16 -0.34 24.41
C ILE A 131 11.34 0.41 25.45
N ARG A 132 12.04 1.16 26.32
CA ARG A 132 11.47 2.02 27.37
C ARG A 132 11.88 3.46 27.10
N ASP A 133 10.91 4.37 27.10
CA ASP A 133 11.13 5.82 26.91
C ASP A 133 12.01 6.18 25.68
N GLY A 134 11.87 5.40 24.60
CA GLY A 134 12.64 5.60 23.36
C GLY A 134 14.08 5.07 23.39
N LYS A 135 14.52 4.44 24.48
CA LYS A 135 15.83 3.79 24.59
C LYS A 135 15.69 2.27 24.54
N ALA A 136 16.64 1.62 23.86
CA ALA A 136 16.77 0.16 23.89
C ALA A 136 17.50 -0.24 25.17
N VAL A 137 16.87 -1.07 26.00
CA VAL A 137 17.42 -1.58 27.26
C VAL A 137 17.51 -3.09 27.15
N ILE A 138 18.69 -3.64 27.44
CA ILE A 138 18.88 -5.08 27.59
C ILE A 138 18.39 -5.44 28.98
N THR A 139 17.34 -6.24 29.06
CA THR A 139 16.89 -6.81 30.33
C THR A 139 17.56 -8.16 30.46
N ASP A 140 18.51 -8.26 31.38
CA ASP A 140 19.06 -9.55 31.77
C ASP A 140 18.00 -10.26 32.62
N THR A 141 17.36 -11.27 32.05
CA THR A 141 16.48 -12.15 32.83
C THR A 141 17.37 -13.14 33.57
N ALA A 142 18.04 -12.67 34.61
CA ALA A 142 18.70 -13.51 35.60
C ALA A 142 17.84 -13.53 36.87
N ALA A 143 16.89 -14.48 36.92
CA ALA A 143 16.34 -15.18 38.09
C ALA A 143 15.09 -15.96 37.68
#